data_AF-A0A3D0FSE7-F1
#
_entry.id   AF-A0A3D0FSE7-F1
#
_cell.length_a   1.000
_cell.length_b   1.000
_cell.length_c   1.000
_cell.angle_alpha   90.00
_cell.angle_beta   90.00
_cell.angle_gamma   90.00
#
_symmetry.space_group_name_H-M   'P 1'
#
loop_
_entity.id
_entity.type
_entity.pdbx_description
1 polymer ?
#
loop_
_entity_poly.entity_id
_entity_poly.type
_entity_poly.pdbx_seq_one_letter_code
_entity_poly.pdbx_strand_id
1 'polypeptide(L)'
;MKNLKYLKLLSKSFPTIADAATEIINLEAILNLPKGTEHFLTDIHGEHQAFQHVIKNASGVIKKKVEDIFGHTLREWEKKELCTLIYYPEEKLKIIKSREKEIEDWYKMILVRLLKVCENVSSKYTRSKVRKALPKEFSYIIQELLHESLNNPNKHGYVEAIISTIVSTGRAESFIIEISKLIQRMTIDSLHILGDVYDRGPGAHIIMDILCDYHNVDIQWGNHDLIWMGAAAGSEACMANVIRICL
;
A
#
# COMPACT_ATOMS: atom_id res chain seq x y z
N MET A 1 24.34 -37.52 13.16
CA MET A 1 23.83 -36.66 12.08
C MET A 1 23.47 -35.28 12.62
N LYS A 2 24.31 -34.26 12.38
CA LYS A 2 23.91 -32.86 12.62
C LYS A 2 22.67 -32.60 11.75
N ASN A 3 21.61 -32.03 12.32
CA ASN A 3 20.34 -31.63 11.68
C ASN A 3 19.21 -32.67 11.58
N LEU A 4 19.31 -33.88 12.14
CA LEU A 4 18.21 -34.86 12.07
C LEU A 4 16.88 -34.34 12.65
N LYS A 5 16.94 -33.52 13.71
CA LYS A 5 15.75 -32.88 14.31
C LYS A 5 15.07 -31.91 13.33
N TYR A 6 15.84 -31.11 12.60
CA TYR A 6 15.31 -30.16 11.62
C TYR A 6 14.76 -30.88 10.39
N LEU A 7 15.46 -31.89 9.88
CA LEU A 7 14.99 -32.69 8.74
C LEU A 7 13.68 -33.43 9.06
N LYS A 8 13.53 -34.00 10.27
CA LYS A 8 12.26 -34.59 10.73
C LYS A 8 11.12 -33.58 10.85
N LEU A 9 11.44 -32.31 11.11
CA LEU A 9 10.43 -31.25 11.19
C LEU A 9 10.03 -30.79 9.79
N LEU A 10 11.01 -30.60 8.89
CA LEU A 10 10.78 -30.26 7.48
C LEU A 10 10.01 -31.34 6.73
N SER A 11 10.27 -32.62 7.00
CA SER A 11 9.55 -33.73 6.36
C SER A 11 8.05 -33.75 6.66
N LYS A 12 7.58 -33.00 7.68
CA LYS A 12 6.13 -32.82 7.93
C LYS A 12 5.48 -31.87 6.92
N SER A 13 6.22 -30.87 6.44
CA SER A 13 5.75 -29.89 5.46
C SER A 13 6.12 -30.28 4.02
N PHE A 14 7.26 -30.97 3.83
CA PHE A 14 7.80 -31.38 2.54
C PHE A 14 8.12 -32.89 2.57
N PRO A 15 7.10 -33.75 2.46
CA PRO A 15 7.25 -35.20 2.65
C PRO A 15 8.03 -35.87 1.50
N THR A 16 8.04 -35.28 0.31
CA THR A 16 8.76 -35.82 -0.86
C THR A 16 9.88 -34.90 -1.33
N ILE A 17 10.82 -35.46 -2.11
CA ILE A 17 11.86 -34.69 -2.80
C ILE A 17 11.22 -33.66 -3.74
N ALA A 18 10.11 -34.01 -4.39
CA ALA A 18 9.40 -33.12 -5.29
C ALA A 18 8.78 -31.91 -4.55
N ASP A 19 8.20 -32.11 -3.36
CA ASP A 19 7.65 -31.02 -2.55
C ASP A 19 8.75 -30.06 -2.11
N ALA A 20 9.86 -30.60 -1.61
CA ALA A 20 11.00 -29.79 -1.19
C ALA A 20 11.63 -29.03 -2.37
N ALA A 21 11.82 -29.69 -3.52
CA ALA A 21 12.36 -29.06 -4.71
C ALA A 21 11.45 -27.95 -5.26
N THR A 22 10.13 -28.17 -5.26
CA THR A 22 9.15 -27.17 -5.69
C THR A 22 9.19 -25.94 -4.79
N GLU A 23 9.27 -26.13 -3.47
CA GLU A 23 9.37 -25.00 -2.55
C GLU A 23 10.70 -24.24 -2.68
N ILE A 24 11.81 -24.96 -2.86
CA ILE A 24 13.11 -24.32 -3.12
C ILE A 24 13.04 -23.46 -4.39
N ILE A 25 12.49 -23.99 -5.48
CA ILE A 25 12.32 -23.24 -6.74
C ILE A 25 11.48 -21.98 -6.51
N ASN A 26 10.37 -22.10 -5.77
CA ASN A 26 9.50 -20.96 -5.45
C ASN A 26 10.22 -19.89 -4.61
N LEU A 27 10.92 -20.28 -3.56
CA LEU A 27 11.64 -19.37 -2.68
C LEU A 27 12.80 -18.70 -3.40
N GLU A 28 13.57 -19.44 -4.19
CA GLU A 28 14.63 -18.88 -5.05
C GLU A 28 14.06 -17.87 -6.05
N ALA A 29 12.94 -18.18 -6.70
CA ALA A 29 12.29 -17.23 -7.61
C ALA A 29 11.84 -15.95 -6.89
N ILE A 30 11.35 -16.04 -5.65
CA ILE A 30 10.98 -14.89 -4.84
C ILE A 30 12.20 -14.07 -4.42
N LEU A 31 13.30 -14.71 -4.01
CA LEU A 31 14.53 -14.03 -3.60
C LEU A 31 15.19 -13.26 -4.76
N ASN A 32 14.93 -13.66 -6.00
CA ASN A 32 15.40 -12.96 -7.20
C ASN A 32 14.52 -11.77 -7.61
N LEU A 33 13.39 -11.51 -6.93
CA LEU A 33 12.62 -10.28 -7.14
C LEU A 33 13.30 -9.09 -6.46
N PRO A 34 13.09 -7.86 -6.96
CA PRO A 34 13.54 -6.67 -6.27
C PRO A 34 12.97 -6.60 -4.85
N LYS A 35 13.79 -6.18 -3.89
CA LYS A 35 13.35 -6.03 -2.50
C LYS A 35 12.15 -5.07 -2.41
N GLY A 36 11.17 -5.44 -1.58
CA GLY A 36 10.06 -4.59 -1.18
C GLY A 36 10.53 -3.28 -0.53
N THR A 37 9.64 -2.30 -0.46
CA THR A 37 9.94 -1.03 0.21
C THR A 37 9.70 -1.18 1.70
N GLU A 38 10.74 -1.01 2.52
CA GLU A 38 10.62 -0.93 3.97
C GLU A 38 10.38 0.53 4.37
N HIS A 39 9.32 0.79 5.12
CA HIS A 39 8.95 2.15 5.54
C HIS A 39 9.13 2.29 7.05
N PHE A 40 10.14 3.02 7.47
CA PHE A 40 10.43 3.27 8.88
C PHE A 40 9.81 4.59 9.32
N LEU A 41 9.06 4.57 10.42
CA LEU A 41 8.48 5.74 11.07
C LEU A 41 8.83 5.78 12.55
N THR A 42 9.10 6.97 13.07
CA THR A 42 9.48 7.25 14.46
C THR A 42 8.75 8.52 14.91
N ASP A 43 8.67 8.74 16.22
CA ASP A 43 8.18 9.99 16.83
C ASP A 43 6.78 10.39 16.36
N ILE A 44 5.85 9.43 16.32
CA ILE A 44 4.50 9.65 15.80
C ILE A 44 3.68 10.52 16.76
N HIS A 45 3.78 10.26 18.06
CA HIS A 45 3.20 11.08 19.13
C HIS A 45 1.76 11.52 18.86
N GLY A 46 0.87 10.57 18.57
CA GLY A 46 -0.57 10.85 18.41
C GLY A 46 -0.94 11.74 17.21
N GLU A 47 0.01 12.17 16.38
CA GLU A 47 -0.19 13.04 15.22
C GLU A 47 -0.76 12.27 14.02
N HIS A 48 -1.99 11.79 14.18
CA HIS A 48 -2.66 10.88 13.23
C HIS A 48 -2.76 11.46 11.81
N GLN A 49 -2.95 12.77 11.64
CA GLN A 49 -3.05 13.39 10.31
C GLN A 49 -1.72 13.32 9.55
N ALA A 50 -0.62 13.64 10.24
CA ALA A 50 0.72 13.55 9.67
C ALA A 50 1.07 12.09 9.35
N PHE A 51 0.80 11.18 10.30
CA PHE A 51 0.97 9.74 10.10
C PHE A 51 0.22 9.23 8.86
N GLN A 52 -1.08 9.51 8.76
CA GLN A 52 -1.89 9.13 7.59
C GLN A 52 -1.35 9.71 6.29
N HIS A 53 -0.92 10.97 6.29
CA HIS A 53 -0.34 11.59 5.10
C HIS A 53 0.94 10.89 4.65
N VAL A 54 1.83 10.56 5.59
CA VAL A 54 3.09 9.88 5.32
C VAL A 54 2.87 8.46 4.79
N ILE A 55 1.89 7.72 5.33
CA ILE A 55 1.52 6.40 4.81
C ILE A 55 0.93 6.52 3.40
N LYS A 56 -0.01 7.45 3.19
CA LYS A 56 -0.67 7.67 1.88
C LYS A 56 0.30 8.09 0.78
N ASN A 57 1.36 8.84 1.11
CA ASN A 57 2.37 9.28 0.15
C ASN A 57 3.61 8.37 0.09
N ALA A 58 3.69 7.36 0.97
CA ALA A 58 4.83 6.48 1.18
C ALA A 58 6.16 7.23 1.33
N SER A 59 6.19 8.25 2.19
CA SER A 59 7.31 9.20 2.34
C SER A 59 7.82 9.77 1.00
N GLY A 60 6.92 10.02 0.06
CA GLY A 60 7.23 10.57 -1.27
C GLY A 60 7.69 9.55 -2.32
N VAL A 61 7.71 8.24 -2.01
CA VAL A 61 8.05 7.20 -2.98
C VAL A 61 7.07 7.20 -4.15
N ILE A 62 5.77 7.43 -3.91
CA ILE A 62 4.77 7.52 -4.98
C ILE A 62 5.08 8.66 -5.94
N LYS A 63 5.46 9.84 -5.41
CA LYS A 63 5.87 10.98 -6.24
C LYS A 63 7.07 10.63 -7.12
N LYS A 64 8.06 9.94 -6.56
CA LYS A 64 9.22 9.47 -7.33
C LYS A 64 8.80 8.50 -8.44
N LYS A 65 7.89 7.57 -8.17
CA LYS A 65 7.37 6.64 -9.20
C LYS A 65 6.60 7.36 -10.30
N VAL A 66 5.77 8.34 -9.95
CA VAL A 66 5.09 9.18 -10.95
C VAL A 66 6.10 9.93 -11.80
N GLU A 67 7.18 10.46 -11.21
CA GLU A 67 8.27 11.10 -11.94
C GLU A 67 8.98 10.14 -12.89
N ASP A 68 9.36 8.95 -12.41
CA ASP A 68 10.06 7.94 -13.20
C ASP A 68 9.24 7.49 -14.43
N ILE A 69 7.91 7.42 -14.30
CA ILE A 69 7.00 6.96 -15.37
C ILE A 69 6.64 8.10 -16.33
N PHE A 70 6.41 9.31 -15.81
CA PHE A 70 5.79 10.40 -16.56
C PHE A 70 6.67 11.65 -16.72
N GLY A 71 7.92 11.63 -16.27
CA GLY A 71 8.80 12.81 -16.24
C GLY A 71 8.92 13.57 -17.57
N HIS A 72 8.84 12.85 -18.69
CA HIS A 72 8.91 13.44 -20.04
C HIS A 72 7.55 13.59 -20.74
N THR A 73 6.48 13.06 -20.16
CA THR A 73 5.15 13.02 -20.81
C THR A 73 4.13 13.94 -20.16
N LEU A 74 4.28 14.23 -18.86
CA LEU A 74 3.36 15.09 -18.11
C LEU A 74 4.07 16.32 -17.56
N ARG A 75 3.33 17.42 -17.49
CA ARG A 75 3.81 18.66 -16.83
C ARG A 75 3.86 18.46 -15.31
N GLU A 76 4.67 19.25 -14.63
CA GLU A 76 4.81 19.22 -13.16
C GLU A 76 3.47 19.31 -12.41
N TRP A 77 2.57 20.17 -12.87
CA TRP A 77 1.27 20.34 -12.22
C TRP A 77 0.39 19.09 -12.39
N GLU A 78 0.44 18.42 -13.55
CA GLU A 78 -0.30 17.18 -13.79
C GLU A 78 0.23 16.04 -12.91
N LYS A 79 1.55 15.94 -12.77
CA LYS A 79 2.19 14.96 -11.88
C LYS A 79 1.76 15.17 -10.42
N LYS A 80 1.72 16.43 -9.96
CA LYS A 80 1.22 16.79 -8.63
C LYS A 80 -0.26 16.46 -8.46
N GLU A 81 -1.08 16.69 -9.47
CA GLU A 81 -2.50 16.32 -9.43
C GLU A 81 -2.70 14.82 -9.35
N LEU A 82 -1.95 14.03 -10.13
CA LEU A 82 -1.97 12.57 -10.08
C LEU A 82 -1.53 12.05 -8.71
N CYS A 83 -0.45 12.59 -8.15
CA CYS A 83 -0.01 12.25 -6.78
C CYS A 83 -1.11 12.55 -5.76
N THR A 84 -1.70 13.73 -5.82
CA THR A 84 -2.77 14.14 -4.89
C THR A 84 -3.99 13.23 -5.00
N LEU A 85 -4.36 12.85 -6.23
CA LEU A 85 -5.43 11.88 -6.46
C LEU A 85 -5.10 10.51 -5.85
N ILE A 86 -3.85 10.04 -6.00
CA ILE A 86 -3.45 8.77 -5.38
C ILE A 86 -3.53 8.89 -3.86
N TYR A 87 -3.13 10.01 -3.25
CA TYR A 87 -3.10 10.18 -1.79
C TYR A 87 -4.50 10.30 -1.18
N TYR A 88 -5.39 11.05 -1.85
CA TYR A 88 -6.72 11.43 -1.35
C TYR A 88 -7.76 11.28 -2.47
N PRO A 89 -8.04 10.04 -2.92
CA PRO A 89 -8.84 9.84 -4.12
C PRO A 89 -10.27 10.31 -3.93
N GLU A 90 -10.89 10.07 -2.78
CA GLU A 90 -12.26 10.48 -2.49
C GLU A 90 -12.41 12.01 -2.47
N GLU A 91 -11.51 12.73 -1.80
CA GLU A 91 -11.56 14.19 -1.68
C GLU A 91 -11.21 14.85 -3.01
N LYS A 92 -10.16 14.35 -3.70
CA LYS A 92 -9.72 14.93 -4.97
C LYS A 92 -10.75 14.71 -6.07
N LEU A 93 -11.43 13.55 -6.12
CA LEU A 93 -12.50 13.30 -7.09
C LEU A 93 -13.66 14.31 -6.95
N LYS A 94 -14.07 14.66 -5.72
CA LYS A 94 -15.14 15.66 -5.51
C LYS A 94 -14.77 17.01 -6.15
N ILE A 95 -13.52 17.45 -5.96
CA ILE A 95 -13.02 18.70 -6.54
C ILE A 95 -13.01 18.62 -8.07
N ILE A 96 -12.55 17.49 -8.62
CA ILE A 96 -12.46 17.30 -10.07
C ILE A 96 -13.86 17.31 -10.72
N LYS A 97 -14.83 16.63 -10.11
CA LYS A 97 -16.23 16.62 -10.60
C LYS A 97 -16.86 18.02 -10.64
N SER A 98 -16.50 18.90 -9.71
CA SER A 98 -17.03 20.27 -9.70
C SER A 98 -16.44 21.19 -10.77
N ARG A 99 -15.26 20.87 -11.32
CA ARG A 99 -14.54 21.74 -12.27
C ARG A 99 -14.53 21.20 -13.69
N GLU A 100 -14.57 19.88 -13.85
CA GLU A 100 -14.36 19.21 -15.13
C GLU A 100 -15.65 19.15 -15.92
N LYS A 101 -15.59 19.56 -17.19
CA LYS A 101 -16.78 19.56 -18.07
C LYS A 101 -16.97 18.20 -18.76
N GLU A 102 -15.86 17.57 -19.13
CA GLU A 102 -15.84 16.27 -19.83
C GLU A 102 -15.29 15.19 -18.91
N ILE A 103 -16.06 14.88 -17.86
CA ILE A 103 -15.60 14.01 -16.78
C ILE A 103 -15.31 12.57 -17.25
N GLU A 104 -16.04 12.06 -18.24
CA GLU A 104 -15.85 10.71 -18.78
C GLU A 104 -14.50 10.54 -19.48
N ASP A 105 -14.08 11.53 -20.27
CA ASP A 105 -12.78 11.49 -20.94
C ASP A 105 -11.64 11.71 -19.95
N TRP A 106 -11.87 12.55 -18.94
CA TRP A 106 -10.97 12.63 -17.79
C TRP A 106 -10.83 11.28 -17.07
N TYR A 107 -11.92 10.54 -16.87
CA TYR A 107 -11.88 9.21 -16.27
C TYR A 107 -11.07 8.21 -17.11
N LYS A 108 -11.28 8.15 -18.42
CA LYS A 108 -10.50 7.27 -19.30
C LYS A 108 -9.00 7.58 -19.21
N MET A 109 -8.65 8.86 -19.31
CA MET A 109 -7.26 9.32 -19.23
C MET A 109 -6.63 8.96 -17.88
N ILE A 110 -7.31 9.24 -16.76
CA ILE A 110 -6.74 9.03 -15.43
C ILE A 110 -6.62 7.54 -15.09
N LEU A 111 -7.55 6.71 -15.55
CA LEU A 111 -7.49 5.26 -15.38
C LEU A 111 -6.24 4.67 -16.05
N VAL A 112 -5.93 5.08 -17.28
CA VAL A 112 -4.68 4.68 -17.97
C VAL A 112 -3.45 5.10 -17.17
N ARG A 113 -3.43 6.33 -16.63
CA ARG A 113 -2.31 6.84 -15.83
C ARG A 113 -2.14 6.04 -14.53
N LEU A 114 -3.23 5.76 -13.81
CA LEU A 114 -3.22 4.97 -12.57
C LEU A 114 -2.80 3.52 -12.81
N LEU A 115 -3.26 2.90 -13.89
CA LEU A 115 -2.86 1.53 -14.27
C LEU A 115 -1.35 1.43 -14.51
N LYS A 116 -0.74 2.40 -15.21
CA LYS A 116 0.72 2.44 -15.39
C LYS A 116 1.49 2.55 -14.08
N VAL A 117 1.01 3.39 -13.14
CA VAL A 117 1.61 3.48 -11.80
C VAL A 117 1.47 2.15 -11.05
N CYS A 118 0.27 1.55 -11.09
CA CYS A 118 -0.03 0.28 -10.45
C CYS A 118 0.84 -0.87 -10.99
N GLU A 119 1.01 -0.96 -12.31
CA GLU A 119 1.90 -1.91 -12.98
C GLU A 119 3.34 -1.75 -12.49
N ASN A 120 3.85 -0.50 -12.43
CA ASN A 120 5.21 -0.24 -11.97
C ASN A 120 5.42 -0.65 -10.50
N VAL A 121 4.52 -0.25 -9.59
CA VAL A 121 4.69 -0.56 -8.15
C VAL A 121 4.46 -2.03 -7.85
N SER A 122 3.63 -2.73 -8.64
CA SER A 122 3.34 -4.15 -8.46
C SER A 122 4.40 -5.07 -9.06
N SER A 123 5.20 -4.60 -10.04
CA SER A 123 6.20 -5.40 -10.77
C SER A 123 7.26 -6.08 -9.90
N LYS A 124 7.55 -5.55 -8.70
CA LYS A 124 8.50 -6.13 -7.72
C LYS A 124 7.92 -7.28 -6.89
N TYR A 125 6.67 -7.69 -7.14
CA TYR A 125 6.00 -8.72 -6.35
C TYR A 125 5.51 -9.90 -7.20
N THR A 126 5.33 -11.04 -6.54
CA THR A 126 4.70 -12.20 -7.19
C THR A 126 3.24 -11.92 -7.52
N ARG A 127 2.73 -12.56 -8.58
CA ARG A 127 1.31 -12.53 -8.95
C ARG A 127 0.39 -12.91 -7.79
N SER A 128 0.82 -13.89 -6.98
CA SER A 128 0.06 -14.33 -5.80
C SER A 128 -0.08 -13.22 -4.76
N LYS A 129 1.01 -12.49 -4.48
CA LYS A 129 1.00 -11.35 -3.54
C LYS A 129 0.12 -10.21 -4.05
N VAL A 130 0.25 -9.84 -5.33
CA VAL A 130 -0.59 -8.82 -5.96
C VAL A 130 -2.07 -9.22 -5.88
N ARG A 131 -2.41 -10.45 -6.28
CA ARG A 131 -3.80 -10.96 -6.27
C ARG A 131 -4.44 -10.89 -4.88
N LYS A 132 -3.70 -11.21 -3.82
CA LYS A 132 -4.19 -11.11 -2.43
C LYS A 132 -4.43 -9.67 -1.97
N ALA A 133 -3.80 -8.69 -2.60
CA ALA A 133 -3.97 -7.28 -2.31
C ALA A 133 -5.09 -6.61 -3.12
N LEU A 134 -5.61 -7.28 -4.17
CA LEU A 134 -6.63 -6.71 -5.04
C LEU A 134 -7.96 -6.49 -4.31
N PRO A 135 -8.66 -5.40 -4.63
CA PRO A 135 -10.00 -5.15 -4.14
C PRO A 135 -10.97 -6.22 -4.66
N LYS A 136 -11.82 -6.78 -3.78
CA LYS A 136 -12.71 -7.91 -4.13
C LYS A 136 -13.60 -7.61 -5.34
N GLU A 137 -14.13 -6.39 -5.40
CA GLU A 137 -15.07 -5.97 -6.44
C GLU A 137 -14.42 -5.87 -7.83
N PHE A 138 -13.16 -5.43 -7.90
CA PHE A 138 -12.45 -5.21 -9.17
C PHE A 138 -11.30 -6.21 -9.40
N SER A 139 -11.19 -7.26 -8.58
CA SER A 139 -10.04 -8.15 -8.57
C SER A 139 -9.77 -8.77 -9.95
N TYR A 140 -10.82 -9.26 -10.61
CA TYR A 140 -10.67 -9.87 -11.94
C TYR A 140 -10.19 -8.84 -12.97
N ILE A 141 -10.85 -7.67 -13.01
CA ILE A 141 -10.57 -6.62 -13.99
C ILE A 141 -9.16 -6.05 -13.82
N ILE A 142 -8.75 -5.73 -12.58
CA ILE A 142 -7.41 -5.22 -12.32
C ILE A 142 -6.36 -6.29 -12.65
N GLN A 143 -6.64 -7.56 -12.37
CA GLN A 143 -5.71 -8.64 -12.71
C GLN A 143 -5.51 -8.75 -14.22
N GLU A 144 -6.57 -8.65 -15.01
CA GLU A 144 -6.49 -8.62 -16.48
C GLU A 144 -5.66 -7.42 -16.96
N LEU A 145 -5.99 -6.21 -16.47
CA LEU A 145 -5.32 -4.97 -16.87
C LEU A 145 -3.84 -4.90 -16.46
N LEU A 146 -3.43 -5.60 -15.39
CA LEU A 146 -2.03 -5.66 -14.96
C LEU A 146 -1.22 -6.75 -15.69
N HIS A 147 -1.86 -7.82 -16.17
CA HIS A 147 -1.17 -8.87 -16.93
C HIS A 147 -0.97 -8.49 -18.39
N GLU A 148 -1.97 -7.83 -18.96
CA GLU A 148 -1.91 -7.35 -20.33
C GLU A 148 -1.14 -6.03 -20.33
N SER A 149 0.18 -6.11 -20.47
CA SER A 149 1.02 -4.92 -20.59
C SER A 149 0.43 -4.00 -21.66
N LEU A 150 0.23 -2.73 -21.30
CA LEU A 150 -0.24 -1.68 -22.21
C LEU A 150 0.64 -1.54 -23.46
N ASN A 151 1.83 -2.15 -23.45
CA ASN A 151 2.78 -2.17 -24.55
C ASN A 151 2.52 -3.26 -25.59
N ASN A 152 1.55 -4.16 -25.40
CA ASN A 152 1.18 -5.14 -26.43
C ASN A 152 0.19 -4.53 -27.44
N PRO A 153 0.61 -4.24 -28.70
CA PRO A 153 -0.24 -3.54 -29.66
C PRO A 153 -1.53 -4.29 -29.98
N ASN A 154 -1.48 -5.63 -29.97
CA ASN A 154 -2.61 -6.49 -30.29
C ASN A 154 -3.71 -6.47 -29.22
N LYS A 155 -3.43 -5.91 -28.04
CA LYS A 155 -4.36 -5.88 -26.90
C LYS A 155 -4.70 -4.48 -26.42
N HIS A 156 -4.24 -3.45 -27.12
CA HIS A 156 -4.57 -2.06 -26.80
C HIS A 156 -6.09 -1.83 -26.83
N GLY A 157 -6.75 -2.25 -27.91
CA GLY A 157 -8.21 -2.13 -28.04
C GLY A 157 -9.00 -2.92 -26.99
N TYR A 158 -8.45 -4.02 -26.46
CA TYR A 158 -9.06 -4.76 -25.35
C TYR A 158 -9.03 -3.95 -24.06
N VAL A 159 -7.88 -3.36 -23.71
CA VAL A 159 -7.76 -2.51 -22.52
C VAL A 159 -8.64 -1.27 -22.64
N GLU A 160 -8.66 -0.61 -23.80
CA GLU A 160 -9.54 0.54 -24.05
C GLU A 160 -11.02 0.19 -23.91
N ALA A 161 -11.43 -1.00 -24.37
CA ALA A 161 -12.80 -1.48 -24.21
C ALA A 161 -13.18 -1.70 -22.74
N ILE A 162 -12.28 -2.28 -21.94
CA ILE A 162 -12.50 -2.44 -20.48
C ILE A 162 -12.66 -1.07 -19.82
N ILE A 163 -11.74 -0.14 -20.08
CA ILE A 163 -11.78 1.20 -19.50
C ILE A 163 -13.06 1.93 -19.91
N SER A 164 -13.43 1.87 -21.19
CA SER A 164 -14.67 2.47 -21.70
C SER A 164 -15.91 1.87 -21.03
N THR A 165 -15.91 0.57 -20.77
CA THR A 165 -17.00 -0.13 -20.07
C THR A 165 -17.09 0.29 -18.60
N ILE A 166 -15.96 0.45 -17.91
CA ILE A 166 -15.94 0.95 -16.52
C ILE A 166 -16.57 2.35 -16.45
N VAL A 167 -16.27 3.20 -17.43
CA VAL A 167 -16.79 4.57 -17.50
C VAL A 167 -18.29 4.57 -17.85
N SER A 168 -18.70 3.86 -18.91
CA SER A 168 -20.10 3.85 -19.36
C SER A 168 -21.07 3.18 -18.38
N THR A 169 -20.56 2.29 -17.51
CA THR A 169 -21.34 1.67 -16.43
C THR A 169 -21.41 2.53 -15.16
N GLY A 170 -20.80 3.72 -15.15
CA GLY A 170 -20.79 4.63 -14.00
C GLY A 170 -19.92 4.17 -12.83
N ARG A 171 -18.99 3.24 -13.07
CA ARG A 171 -18.14 2.63 -12.02
C ARG A 171 -16.75 3.25 -11.89
N ALA A 172 -16.45 4.26 -12.71
CA ALA A 172 -15.13 4.90 -12.79
C ALA A 172 -14.60 5.43 -11.45
N GLU A 173 -15.43 6.12 -10.67
CA GLU A 173 -14.99 6.70 -9.39
C GLU A 173 -14.57 5.64 -8.37
N SER A 174 -15.42 4.64 -8.17
CA SER A 174 -15.11 3.51 -7.29
C SER A 174 -13.83 2.81 -7.75
N PHE A 175 -13.66 2.63 -9.06
CA PHE A 175 -12.44 2.03 -9.60
C PHE A 175 -11.19 2.88 -9.31
N ILE A 176 -11.27 4.21 -9.52
CA ILE A 176 -10.18 5.15 -9.24
C ILE A 176 -9.79 5.13 -7.77
N ILE A 177 -10.77 5.06 -6.86
CA ILE A 177 -10.52 4.97 -5.42
C ILE A 177 -9.78 3.67 -5.08
N GLU A 178 -10.32 2.53 -5.55
CA GLU A 178 -9.76 1.23 -5.23
C GLU A 178 -8.37 1.01 -5.84
N ILE A 179 -8.12 1.46 -7.08
CA ILE A 179 -6.78 1.38 -7.67
C ILE A 179 -5.79 2.33 -6.97
N SER A 180 -6.23 3.51 -6.52
CA SER A 180 -5.37 4.43 -5.76
C SER A 180 -4.95 3.83 -4.42
N LYS A 181 -5.90 3.21 -3.70
CA LYS A 181 -5.62 2.45 -2.46
C LYS A 181 -4.71 1.25 -2.72
N LEU A 182 -4.90 0.55 -3.84
CA LEU A 182 -4.01 -0.53 -4.25
C LEU A 182 -2.58 -0.01 -4.52
N ILE A 183 -2.42 1.12 -5.21
CA ILE A 183 -1.11 1.74 -5.44
C ILE A 183 -0.44 2.08 -4.10
N GLN A 184 -1.17 2.70 -3.16
CA GLN A 184 -0.66 3.00 -1.82
C GLN A 184 -0.16 1.72 -1.13
N ARG A 185 -1.01 0.68 -1.08
CA ARG A 185 -0.69 -0.61 -0.47
C ARG A 185 0.51 -1.31 -1.11
N MET A 186 0.60 -1.30 -2.44
CA MET A 186 1.69 -1.95 -3.17
C MET A 186 2.98 -1.13 -3.13
N THR A 187 2.93 0.14 -2.73
CA THR A 187 4.14 0.95 -2.63
C THR A 187 4.97 0.55 -1.42
N ILE A 188 4.33 0.36 -0.25
CA ILE A 188 4.96 0.00 1.02
C ILE A 188 4.83 -1.51 1.25
N ASP A 189 5.97 -2.20 1.37
CA ASP A 189 5.94 -3.65 1.61
C ASP A 189 5.79 -4.01 3.08
N SER A 190 6.61 -3.38 3.93
CA SER A 190 6.54 -3.53 5.38
C SER A 190 6.62 -2.15 6.01
N LEU A 191 5.79 -1.94 7.02
CA LEU A 191 5.80 -0.77 7.86
C LEU A 191 6.51 -1.10 9.18
N HIS A 192 7.52 -0.32 9.54
CA HIS A 192 8.27 -0.46 10.77
C HIS A 192 8.03 0.76 11.64
N ILE A 193 7.36 0.57 12.78
CA ILE A 193 7.14 1.62 13.76
C ILE A 193 8.21 1.53 14.84
N LEU A 194 9.02 2.58 14.94
CA LEU A 194 10.10 2.72 15.90
C LEU A 194 9.63 3.52 17.13
N GLY A 195 8.57 3.01 17.75
CA GLY A 195 8.05 3.48 19.02
C GLY A 195 7.40 4.86 18.98
N ASP A 196 7.01 5.28 20.18
CA ASP A 196 6.47 6.60 20.49
C ASP A 196 5.24 6.93 19.64
N VAL A 197 4.29 6.00 19.63
CA VAL A 197 2.95 6.18 19.04
C VAL A 197 2.10 7.10 19.91
N TYR A 198 2.24 6.98 21.23
CA TYR A 198 1.46 7.74 22.21
C TYR A 198 2.14 9.07 22.60
N ASP A 199 1.40 9.88 23.36
CA ASP A 199 1.70 11.26 23.80
C ASP A 199 1.50 12.38 22.77
N ARG A 200 1.39 13.61 23.29
CA ARG A 200 1.28 14.92 22.59
C ARG A 200 0.05 15.10 21.71
N GLY A 201 -0.14 14.26 20.70
CA GLY A 201 -1.22 14.36 19.74
C GLY A 201 -2.50 13.63 20.21
N PRO A 202 -3.69 14.07 19.77
CA PRO A 202 -4.96 13.50 20.22
C PRO A 202 -5.32 12.15 19.58
N GLY A 203 -4.58 11.73 18.55
CA GLY A 203 -5.00 10.66 17.63
C GLY A 203 -4.30 9.32 17.80
N ALA A 204 -3.66 9.04 18.95
CA ALA A 204 -2.93 7.77 19.16
C ALA A 204 -3.81 6.53 18.93
N HIS A 205 -5.08 6.57 19.38
CA HIS A 205 -6.05 5.50 19.13
C HIS A 205 -6.34 5.28 17.63
N ILE A 206 -6.49 6.36 16.85
CA ILE A 206 -6.69 6.29 15.39
C ILE A 206 -5.48 5.66 14.70
N ILE A 207 -4.26 6.01 15.16
CA ILE A 207 -3.03 5.41 14.64
C ILE A 207 -3.01 3.91 14.94
N MET A 208 -3.32 3.51 16.16
CA MET A 208 -3.37 2.09 16.53
C MET A 208 -4.40 1.29 15.72
N ASP A 209 -5.60 1.85 15.49
CA ASP A 209 -6.61 1.21 14.64
C ASP A 209 -6.07 0.98 13.21
N ILE A 210 -5.39 1.98 12.64
CA ILE A 210 -4.75 1.85 11.32
C ILE A 210 -3.67 0.78 11.33
N LEU A 211 -2.83 0.74 12.37
CA LEU A 211 -1.74 -0.24 12.48
C LEU A 211 -2.29 -1.67 12.63
N CYS A 212 -3.37 -1.86 13.39
CA CYS A 212 -4.02 -3.17 13.56
C CYS A 212 -4.57 -3.73 12.23
N ASP A 213 -5.11 -2.87 11.37
CA ASP A 213 -5.64 -3.26 10.06
C ASP A 213 -4.61 -3.21 8.93
N TYR A 214 -3.37 -2.82 9.21
CA TYR A 214 -2.32 -2.68 8.21
C TYR A 214 -1.85 -4.04 7.68
N HIS A 215 -1.47 -4.11 6.39
CA HIS A 215 -1.23 -5.40 5.73
C HIS A 215 0.04 -6.11 6.18
N ASN A 216 1.06 -5.37 6.63
CA ASN A 216 2.32 -5.91 7.12
C ASN A 216 3.03 -4.83 7.95
N VAL A 217 3.03 -5.01 9.27
CA VAL A 217 3.60 -4.04 10.20
C VAL A 217 4.29 -4.75 11.37
N ASP A 218 5.39 -4.17 11.82
CA ASP A 218 6.00 -4.47 13.12
C ASP A 218 6.23 -3.18 13.91
N ILE A 219 6.26 -3.34 15.23
CA ILE A 219 6.38 -2.25 16.18
C ILE A 219 7.47 -2.60 17.18
N GLN A 220 8.45 -1.72 17.30
CA GLN A 220 9.36 -1.67 18.43
C GLN A 220 8.79 -0.64 19.42
N TRP A 221 8.43 -1.06 20.63
CA TRP A 221 7.88 -0.14 21.62
C TRP A 221 8.91 0.87 22.11
N GLY A 222 8.51 2.14 22.14
CA GLY A 222 9.27 3.25 22.68
C GLY A 222 9.04 3.46 24.17
N ASN A 223 9.76 4.41 24.76
CA ASN A 223 9.63 4.73 26.18
C ASN A 223 8.26 5.34 26.49
N HIS A 224 7.71 6.17 25.59
CA HIS A 224 6.38 6.74 25.76
C HIS A 224 5.32 5.64 25.75
N ASP A 225 5.41 4.69 24.82
CA ASP A 225 4.46 3.58 24.75
C ASP A 225 4.48 2.72 26.02
N LEU A 226 5.66 2.44 26.58
CA LEU A 226 5.80 1.68 27.83
C LEU A 226 5.17 2.41 29.03
N ILE A 227 5.29 3.73 29.09
CA ILE A 227 4.65 4.54 30.14
C ILE A 227 3.12 4.43 30.03
N TRP A 228 2.57 4.53 28.83
CA TRP A 228 1.13 4.38 28.59
C TRP A 228 0.62 2.98 28.90
N MET A 229 1.35 1.95 28.47
CA MET A 229 1.03 0.56 28.80
C MET A 229 1.07 0.31 30.31
N GLY A 230 2.07 0.86 31.01
CA GLY A 230 2.17 0.79 32.47
C GLY A 230 1.02 1.50 33.18
N ALA A 231 0.60 2.67 32.68
CA ALA A 231 -0.56 3.37 33.21
C ALA A 231 -1.85 2.55 33.02
N ALA A 232 -2.05 1.99 31.82
CA ALA A 232 -3.20 1.12 31.52
C ALA A 232 -3.21 -0.17 32.36
N ALA A 233 -2.04 -0.68 32.75
CA ALA A 233 -1.90 -1.83 33.63
C ALA A 233 -2.09 -1.49 35.14
N GLY A 234 -2.31 -0.22 35.49
CA GLY A 234 -2.61 0.21 36.86
C GLY A 234 -1.40 0.71 37.67
N SER A 235 -0.25 0.98 37.04
CA SER A 235 0.89 1.59 37.74
C SER A 235 0.61 3.06 38.08
N GLU A 236 0.49 3.39 39.36
CA GLU A 236 0.24 4.76 39.83
C GLU A 236 1.31 5.75 39.38
N ALA A 237 2.59 5.34 39.39
CA ALA A 237 3.68 6.18 38.91
C ALA A 237 3.58 6.48 37.41
N CYS A 238 3.18 5.49 36.61
CA CYS A 238 2.94 5.68 35.18
C CYS A 238 1.70 6.54 34.94
N MET A 239 0.59 6.32 35.66
CA MET A 239 -0.62 7.13 35.58
C MET A 239 -0.35 8.60 35.92
N ALA A 240 0.38 8.86 37.02
CA ALA A 240 0.78 10.21 37.38
C ALA A 240 1.65 10.87 36.30
N ASN A 241 2.55 10.11 35.67
CA ASN A 241 3.38 10.62 34.58
C ASN A 241 2.57 10.90 33.31
N VAL A 242 1.66 10.01 32.90
CA VAL A 242 0.74 10.23 31.77
C VAL A 242 -0.10 11.48 32.00
N ILE A 243 -0.70 11.64 33.19
CA ILE A 243 -1.47 12.85 33.53
C ILE A 243 -0.57 14.09 33.41
N ARG A 244 0.66 14.05 33.93
CA ARG A 244 1.61 15.17 33.86
C ARG A 244 1.99 15.57 32.43
N ILE A 245 2.16 14.61 31.52
CA ILE A 245 2.60 14.89 30.14
C ILE A 245 1.44 15.18 29.18
N CYS A 246 0.19 14.89 29.57
CA CYS A 246 -1.02 15.20 28.81
C CYS A 246 -1.74 16.48 29.25
N LEU A 247 -1.34 17.07 30.38
CA LEU A 247 -1.79 18.40 30.84
C LEU A 247 -0.96 19.52 30.20
#